data_AF-A0A940RBW9-F1
#
_entry.id   AF-A0A940RBW9-F1
#
_cell.length_a   1.000
_cell.length_b   1.000
_cell.length_c   1.000
_cell.angle_alpha   90.00
_cell.angle_beta   90.00
_cell.angle_gamma   90.00
#
_symmetry.space_group_name_H-M   'P 1'
#
loop_
_entity.id
_entity.type
_entity.pdbx_description
1 polymer ?
#
loop_
_entity_poly.entity_id
_entity_poly.type
_entity_poly.pdbx_seq_one_letter_code
_entity_poly.pdbx_strand_id
1 'polypeptide(L)'
;MKKSIKLISVLLLCLGLTACTPSNKVAKRASHLELNLSSSQLQALYDEKQKSSPSDSEADIDRIIAIGKRNIQWLEILNKNLAANEDRLSFGDLVPATNDMIHPVTYSRKLIVDAYAELEQQTPQGMVAVYNSSAELPIKLTVSRKDYLKYARLTDLIYKRALRWKLLEDQLEDMAAAKIW
;
A
#
# COMPACT_ATOMS: atom_id res chain seq x y z
N MET A 1 20.15 -48.85 67.59
CA MET A 1 21.16 -49.82 67.11
C MET A 1 20.81 -50.27 65.70
N LYS A 2 21.75 -50.08 64.77
CA LYS A 2 22.08 -50.93 63.59
C LYS A 2 21.05 -51.18 62.47
N LYS A 3 21.54 -50.82 61.26
CA LYS A 3 21.35 -51.36 59.88
C LYS A 3 20.41 -50.55 58.99
N SER A 4 20.86 -49.83 57.95
CA SER A 4 21.70 -50.15 56.77
C SER A 4 20.87 -50.53 55.53
N ILE A 5 20.97 -49.65 54.52
CA ILE A 5 21.11 -49.93 53.07
C ILE A 5 19.85 -50.40 52.30
N LYS A 6 19.40 -49.61 51.32
CA LYS A 6 19.59 -49.90 49.87
C LYS A 6 19.13 -48.71 49.00
N LEU A 7 20.09 -48.16 48.26
CA LEU A 7 19.85 -47.46 47.00
C LEU A 7 19.04 -48.37 46.07
N ILE A 8 17.97 -47.85 45.48
CA ILE A 8 17.53 -48.28 44.15
C ILE A 8 17.31 -47.01 43.33
N SER A 9 18.30 -46.71 42.51
CA SER A 9 18.16 -45.90 41.31
C SER A 9 17.06 -46.50 40.45
N VAL A 10 15.94 -45.78 40.29
CA VAL A 10 15.07 -45.98 39.13
C VAL A 10 15.29 -44.78 38.23
N LEU A 11 16.23 -45.01 37.31
CA LEU A 11 16.50 -44.22 36.12
C LEU A 11 15.21 -44.22 35.28
N LEU A 12 14.38 -43.18 35.42
CA LEU A 12 13.21 -43.03 34.57
C LEU A 12 13.69 -42.56 33.19
N LEU A 13 13.72 -43.52 32.27
CA LEU A 13 14.16 -43.41 30.90
C LEU A 13 13.39 -42.30 30.17
N CYS A 14 14.10 -41.26 29.76
CA CYS A 14 13.64 -40.23 28.84
C CYS A 14 13.23 -40.86 27.49
N LEU A 15 11.94 -41.14 27.29
CA LEU A 15 11.34 -41.30 25.98
C LEU A 15 10.56 -40.02 25.64
N GLY A 16 11.31 -38.92 25.56
CA GLY A 16 10.85 -37.71 24.90
C GLY A 16 10.80 -37.99 23.40
N LEU A 17 9.67 -38.51 22.93
CA LEU A 17 9.30 -38.45 21.52
C LEU A 17 9.12 -36.97 21.16
N THR A 18 10.22 -36.26 20.92
CA THR A 18 10.20 -35.03 20.13
C THR A 18 9.77 -35.44 18.74
N ALA A 19 8.46 -35.47 18.52
CA ALA A 19 7.88 -35.43 17.19
C ALA A 19 8.43 -34.15 16.53
N CYS A 20 9.46 -34.31 15.71
CA CYS A 20 9.81 -33.30 14.72
C CYS A 20 8.60 -33.20 13.80
N THR A 21 7.62 -32.37 14.15
CA THR A 21 6.60 -31.94 13.21
C THR A 21 7.36 -31.22 12.10
N PRO A 22 7.37 -31.75 10.86
CA PRO A 22 7.95 -31.01 9.75
C PRO A 22 7.19 -29.70 9.68
N SER A 23 7.91 -28.59 9.88
CA SER A 23 7.39 -27.26 9.66
C SER A 23 7.14 -27.14 8.16
N ASN A 24 5.97 -27.58 7.72
CA ASN A 24 5.45 -27.30 6.39
C ASN A 24 5.13 -25.81 6.34
N LYS A 25 6.18 -24.98 6.25
CA LYS A 25 6.07 -23.65 5.68
C LYS A 25 5.72 -23.88 4.21
N VAL A 26 4.43 -24.05 3.94
CA VAL A 26 3.90 -23.94 2.57
C VAL A 26 4.36 -22.58 2.10
N ALA A 27 5.34 -22.57 1.18
CA ALA A 27 5.84 -21.34 0.60
C ALA A 27 4.61 -20.60 0.05
N LYS A 28 4.25 -19.50 0.70
CA LYS A 28 3.12 -18.67 0.32
C LYS A 28 3.45 -18.17 -1.08
N ARG A 29 2.85 -18.78 -2.12
CA ARG A 29 3.08 -18.35 -3.49
C ARG A 29 2.77 -16.86 -3.54
N ALA A 30 3.70 -16.08 -4.08
CA ALA A 30 3.48 -14.67 -4.30
C ALA A 30 2.19 -14.52 -5.10
N SER A 31 1.17 -13.91 -4.50
CA SER A 31 -0.05 -13.56 -5.20
C SER A 31 0.34 -12.58 -6.30
N HIS A 32 0.16 -12.96 -7.56
CA HIS A 32 0.40 -12.06 -8.68
C HIS A 32 -0.56 -10.88 -8.55
N LEU A 33 -0.01 -9.67 -8.36
CA LEU A 33 -0.79 -8.44 -8.32
C LEU A 33 -1.02 -7.96 -9.75
N GLU A 34 -2.28 -7.92 -10.17
CA GLU A 34 -2.67 -7.44 -11.49
C GLU A 34 -2.19 -6.01 -11.74
N LEU A 35 -1.53 -5.78 -12.87
CA LEU A 35 -0.93 -4.47 -13.19
C LEU A 35 -1.99 -3.42 -13.54
N ASN A 36 -3.16 -3.84 -14.04
CA ASN A 36 -4.18 -2.94 -14.57
C ASN A 36 -5.31 -2.60 -13.58
N LEU A 37 -5.11 -2.85 -12.29
CA LEU A 37 -6.12 -2.52 -11.27
C LEU A 37 -6.35 -1.01 -11.15
N SER A 38 -7.63 -0.63 -11.05
CA SER A 38 -8.06 0.72 -10.72
C SER A 38 -7.65 1.10 -9.28
N SER A 39 -7.68 2.39 -8.96
CA SER A 39 -7.36 2.87 -7.61
C SER A 39 -8.32 2.29 -6.56
N SER A 40 -9.61 2.15 -6.90
CA SER A 40 -10.62 1.57 -6.01
C SER A 40 -10.40 0.06 -5.79
N GLN A 41 -10.01 -0.67 -6.82
CA GLN A 41 -9.67 -2.10 -6.69
C GLN A 41 -8.43 -2.30 -5.82
N LEU A 42 -7.38 -1.50 -6.02
CA LEU A 42 -6.18 -1.55 -5.17
C LEU A 42 -6.48 -1.18 -3.72
N GLN A 43 -7.31 -0.17 -3.48
CA GLN A 43 -7.72 0.22 -2.14
C GLN A 43 -8.49 -0.92 -1.44
N ALA A 44 -9.40 -1.60 -2.15
CA ALA A 44 -10.14 -2.73 -1.59
C ALA A 44 -9.20 -3.88 -1.18
N LEU A 45 -8.22 -4.21 -2.02
CA LEU A 45 -7.19 -5.21 -1.68
C LEU A 45 -6.35 -4.77 -0.49
N TYR A 46 -5.98 -3.49 -0.42
CA TYR A 46 -5.21 -2.95 0.70
C TYR A 46 -6.00 -2.99 2.01
N ASP A 47 -7.28 -2.62 1.98
CA ASP A 47 -8.18 -2.69 3.13
C ASP A 47 -8.37 -4.13 3.61
N GLU A 48 -8.43 -5.10 2.69
CA GLU A 48 -8.47 -6.53 3.01
C GLU A 48 -7.16 -7.02 3.63
N LYS A 49 -6.00 -6.62 3.08
CA LYS A 49 -4.68 -6.93 3.64
C LYS A 49 -4.58 -6.39 5.08
N GLN A 50 -4.92 -5.13 5.31
CA GLN A 50 -4.83 -4.48 6.63
C GLN A 50 -5.69 -5.19 7.70
N LYS A 51 -6.82 -5.80 7.33
CA LYS A 51 -7.64 -6.59 8.27
C LYS A 51 -6.97 -7.89 8.70
N SER A 52 -6.16 -8.50 7.82
CA SER A 52 -5.53 -9.80 8.05
C SER A 52 -4.13 -9.71 8.65
N SER A 53 -3.41 -8.62 8.37
CA SER A 53 -2.07 -8.37 8.88
C SER A 53 -1.83 -6.86 8.95
N PRO A 54 -2.08 -6.22 10.11
CA PRO A 54 -1.70 -4.83 10.32
C PRO A 54 -0.18 -4.71 10.12
N SER A 55 0.27 -3.91 9.16
CA SER A 55 1.72 -3.66 9.01
C SER A 55 2.18 -2.67 10.07
N ASP A 56 3.46 -2.73 10.44
CA ASP A 56 4.09 -1.63 11.15
C ASP A 56 3.91 -0.36 10.32
N SER A 57 3.48 0.72 10.98
CA SER A 57 3.08 1.95 10.29
C SER A 57 4.31 2.59 9.66
N GLU A 58 4.21 2.81 8.35
CA GLU A 58 5.14 3.67 7.63
C GLU A 58 4.45 5.00 7.40
N ALA A 59 4.55 5.89 8.39
CA ALA A 59 3.80 7.15 8.44
C ALA A 59 3.83 7.95 7.13
N ASP A 60 4.95 7.95 6.39
CA ASP A 60 5.08 8.66 5.11
C ASP A 60 4.22 8.02 4.00
N ILE A 61 4.25 6.69 3.89
CA ILE A 61 3.46 5.96 2.89
C ILE A 61 1.98 6.01 3.25
N ASP A 62 1.66 5.85 4.53
CA ASP A 62 0.28 5.97 5.03
C ASP A 62 -0.29 7.38 4.75
N ARG A 63 0.53 8.43 4.93
CA ARG A 63 0.18 9.80 4.55
C ARG A 63 -0.12 9.92 3.05
N ILE A 64 0.75 9.38 2.19
CA ILE A 64 0.56 9.41 0.73
C ILE A 64 -0.72 8.67 0.33
N ILE A 65 -1.00 7.53 0.97
CA ILE A 65 -2.23 6.75 0.77
C ILE A 65 -3.46 7.58 1.17
N ALA A 66 -3.42 8.25 2.33
CA ALA A 66 -4.51 9.10 2.78
C ALA A 66 -4.78 10.27 1.82
N ILE A 67 -3.72 10.89 1.29
CA ILE A 67 -3.82 11.98 0.31
C ILE A 67 -4.41 11.48 -1.01
N GLY A 68 -3.96 10.32 -1.50
CA GLY A 68 -4.53 9.68 -2.69
C GLY A 68 -6.02 9.37 -2.55
N LYS A 69 -6.41 8.80 -1.41
CA LYS A 69 -7.82 8.54 -1.07
C LYS A 69 -8.63 9.83 -1.05
N ARG A 70 -8.11 10.89 -0.42
CA ARG A 70 -8.76 12.19 -0.34
C ARG A 70 -8.92 12.85 -1.72
N ASN A 71 -7.93 12.70 -2.60
CA ASN A 71 -8.01 13.16 -3.98
C ASN A 71 -9.14 12.48 -4.77
N ILE A 72 -9.33 11.16 -4.62
CA ILE A 72 -10.42 10.42 -5.25
C ILE A 72 -11.78 10.87 -4.69
N GLN A 73 -11.89 11.00 -3.37
CA GLN A 73 -13.11 11.51 -2.73
C GLN A 73 -13.45 12.92 -3.22
N TRP A 74 -12.45 13.77 -3.44
CA TRP A 74 -12.67 15.11 -3.96
C TRP A 74 -13.20 15.08 -5.40
N LEU A 75 -12.63 14.23 -6.27
CA LEU A 75 -13.15 14.01 -7.63
C LEU A 75 -14.62 13.59 -7.61
N GLU A 76 -15.00 12.68 -6.71
CA GLU A 76 -16.38 12.23 -6.56
C GLU A 76 -17.31 13.36 -6.11
N ILE A 77 -16.89 14.17 -5.13
CA ILE A 77 -17.66 15.31 -4.65
C ILE A 77 -17.84 16.34 -5.76
N LEU A 78 -16.78 16.68 -6.50
CA LEU A 78 -16.88 17.60 -7.63
C LEU A 78 -17.87 17.06 -8.66
N ASN A 79 -17.73 15.80 -9.08
CA ASN A 79 -18.61 15.17 -10.06
C ASN A 79 -20.07 15.07 -9.62
N LYS A 80 -20.34 14.94 -8.31
CA LYS A 80 -21.71 14.95 -7.75
C LYS A 80 -22.36 16.34 -7.79
N ASN A 81 -21.55 17.40 -7.86
CA ASN A 81 -22.01 18.79 -7.82
C ASN A 81 -21.88 19.51 -9.18
N LEU A 82 -21.43 18.82 -10.24
CA LEU A 82 -21.44 19.36 -11.59
C LEU A 82 -22.87 19.60 -12.08
N ALA A 83 -23.06 20.65 -12.87
CA ALA A 83 -24.32 20.86 -13.56
C ALA A 83 -24.55 19.77 -14.62
N ALA A 84 -25.81 19.51 -14.98
CA ALA A 84 -26.17 18.44 -15.93
C ALA A 84 -25.55 18.60 -17.33
N ASN A 85 -25.13 19.82 -17.69
CA ASN A 85 -24.49 20.16 -18.95
C ASN A 85 -22.96 20.26 -18.89
N GLU A 86 -22.35 19.97 -17.73
CA GLU A 86 -20.90 19.99 -17.57
C GLU A 86 -20.29 18.60 -17.78
N ASP A 87 -19.17 18.54 -18.51
CA ASP A 87 -18.43 17.30 -18.69
C ASP A 87 -17.91 16.78 -17.35
N ARG A 88 -18.12 15.49 -17.10
CA ARG A 88 -17.58 14.80 -15.91
C ARG A 88 -16.05 14.88 -15.89
N LEU A 89 -15.51 15.06 -14.70
CA LEU A 89 -14.08 15.03 -14.44
C LEU A 89 -13.61 13.57 -14.38
N SER A 90 -12.52 13.26 -15.08
CA SER A 90 -11.86 11.96 -15.08
C SER A 90 -10.35 12.16 -15.09
N PHE A 91 -9.61 11.32 -14.37
CA PHE A 91 -8.15 11.33 -14.43
C PHE A 91 -7.61 10.72 -15.74
N GLY A 92 -8.44 10.06 -16.54
CA GLY A 92 -8.05 9.28 -17.73
C GLY A 92 -7.54 10.07 -18.93
N ASP A 93 -7.87 11.36 -19.05
CA ASP A 93 -7.89 12.02 -20.37
C ASP A 93 -6.60 12.78 -20.75
N LEU A 94 -5.56 12.78 -19.91
CA LEU A 94 -4.45 13.74 -20.06
C LEU A 94 -3.05 13.17 -20.38
N VAL A 95 -2.86 11.85 -20.45
CA VAL A 95 -1.56 11.28 -20.86
C VAL A 95 -1.78 10.12 -21.84
N PRO A 96 -1.13 10.13 -23.02
CA PRO A 96 -1.13 8.98 -23.92
C PRO A 96 -0.59 7.76 -23.17
N ALA A 97 -1.16 6.58 -23.44
CA ALA A 97 -0.60 5.32 -22.95
C ALA A 97 0.83 5.20 -23.48
N THR A 98 1.82 5.61 -22.70
CA THR A 98 3.20 5.24 -22.98
C THR A 98 3.25 3.73 -22.79
N ASN A 99 3.63 3.03 -23.86
CA ASN A 99 3.84 1.58 -23.88
C ASN A 99 5.05 1.21 -22.99
N ASP A 100 5.04 1.60 -21.71
CA ASP A 100 6.12 1.44 -20.75
C ASP A 100 6.30 -0.02 -20.29
N MET A 101 5.74 -0.98 -21.03
CA MET A 101 5.97 -2.40 -20.86
C MET A 101 7.44 -2.81 -21.14
N ILE A 102 8.29 -1.85 -21.53
CA ILE A 102 9.71 -2.05 -21.84
C ILE A 102 10.59 -1.98 -20.58
N HIS A 103 10.12 -1.38 -19.47
CA HIS A 103 10.91 -1.30 -18.24
C HIS A 103 10.14 -1.81 -17.00
N PRO A 104 10.74 -2.71 -16.20
CA PRO A 104 10.13 -3.16 -14.96
C PRO A 104 9.92 -1.97 -14.02
N VAL A 105 8.69 -1.80 -13.53
CA VAL A 105 8.37 -0.77 -12.53
C VAL A 105 9.02 -1.17 -11.21
N THR A 106 9.97 -0.37 -10.76
CA THR A 106 10.59 -0.56 -9.44
C THR A 106 9.74 0.10 -8.37
N TYR A 107 9.32 -0.66 -7.36
CA TYR A 107 8.58 -0.16 -6.21
C TYR A 107 9.53 -0.06 -5.03
N SER A 108 9.91 1.15 -4.63
CA SER A 108 10.63 1.38 -3.38
C SER A 108 10.00 2.52 -2.60
N ARG A 109 9.98 2.39 -1.27
CA ARG A 109 9.50 3.45 -0.38
C ARG A 109 10.14 4.79 -0.70
N LYS A 110 11.48 4.81 -0.79
CA LYS A 110 12.25 6.03 -1.10
C LYS A 110 11.80 6.68 -2.40
N LEU A 111 11.65 5.91 -3.49
CA LEU A 111 11.22 6.46 -4.78
C LEU A 111 9.80 7.03 -4.72
N ILE A 112 8.91 6.40 -3.96
CA ILE A 112 7.53 6.87 -3.80
C ILE A 112 7.49 8.18 -2.98
N VAL A 113 8.24 8.24 -1.87
CA VAL A 113 8.32 9.42 -1.02
C VAL A 113 8.98 10.60 -1.74
N ASP A 114 10.11 10.37 -2.43
CA ASP A 114 10.81 11.41 -3.19
C ASP A 114 9.93 11.94 -4.33
N ALA A 115 9.25 11.06 -5.08
CA ALA A 115 8.34 11.47 -6.15
C ALA A 115 7.14 12.26 -5.61
N TYR A 116 6.61 11.91 -4.43
CA TYR A 116 5.52 12.67 -3.82
C TYR A 116 6.00 14.05 -3.37
N ALA A 117 7.17 14.14 -2.75
CA ALA A 117 7.74 15.41 -2.31
C ALA A 117 7.98 16.37 -3.49
N GLU A 118 8.48 15.85 -4.62
CA GLU A 118 8.62 16.63 -5.85
C GLU A 118 7.27 17.09 -6.40
N LEU A 119 6.27 16.20 -6.43
CA LEU A 119 4.92 16.54 -6.88
C LEU A 119 4.28 17.62 -5.98
N GLU A 120 4.43 17.51 -4.67
CA GLU A 120 3.85 18.44 -3.69
C GLU A 120 4.38 19.87 -3.91
N GLN A 121 5.66 20.04 -4.28
CA GLN A 121 6.25 21.34 -4.60
C GLN A 121 5.68 21.99 -5.87
N GLN A 122 5.27 21.18 -6.84
CA GLN A 122 4.70 21.65 -8.11
C GLN A 122 3.17 21.82 -8.05
N THR A 123 2.54 21.19 -7.05
CA THR A 123 1.08 21.18 -6.91
C THR A 123 0.59 22.56 -6.46
N PRO A 124 -0.45 23.12 -7.11
CA PRO A 124 -1.04 24.38 -6.68
C PRO A 124 -1.42 24.37 -5.20
N GLN A 125 -1.09 25.46 -4.49
CA GLN A 125 -1.30 25.56 -3.03
C GLN A 125 -2.74 25.31 -2.61
N GLY A 126 -3.73 25.71 -3.42
CA GLY A 126 -5.14 25.42 -3.15
C GLY A 126 -5.45 23.91 -3.10
N MET A 127 -4.77 23.09 -3.91
CA MET A 127 -4.92 21.63 -3.87
C MET A 127 -4.16 21.02 -2.69
N VAL A 128 -2.93 21.49 -2.41
CA VAL A 128 -2.14 21.04 -1.24
C VAL A 128 -2.93 21.27 0.05
N ALA A 129 -3.57 22.44 0.18
CA ALA A 129 -4.43 22.76 1.32
C ALA A 129 -5.62 21.80 1.43
N VAL A 130 -6.25 21.43 0.31
CA VAL A 130 -7.32 20.41 0.33
C VAL A 130 -6.76 19.07 0.78
N TYR A 131 -5.65 18.59 0.22
CA TYR A 131 -5.06 17.29 0.53
C TYR A 131 -4.63 17.12 1.98
N ASN A 132 -4.07 18.16 2.58
CA ASN A 132 -3.55 18.13 3.95
C ASN A 132 -4.60 18.51 5.02
N SER A 133 -5.80 18.89 4.61
CA SER A 133 -6.88 19.28 5.53
C SER A 133 -7.72 18.08 5.98
N SER A 134 -8.24 18.14 7.21
CA SER A 134 -9.28 17.24 7.72
C SER A 134 -10.70 17.78 7.51
N ALA A 135 -10.85 19.01 7.02
CA ALA A 135 -12.13 19.65 6.78
C ALA A 135 -12.92 18.98 5.64
N GLU A 136 -14.19 19.37 5.51
CA GLU A 136 -15.04 18.96 4.38
C GLU A 136 -14.40 19.30 3.04
N LEU A 137 -14.65 18.44 2.04
CA LEU A 137 -14.11 18.60 0.70
C LEU A 137 -14.87 19.72 -0.04
N PRO A 138 -14.17 20.66 -0.69
CA PRO A 138 -14.83 21.76 -1.37
C PRO A 138 -15.58 21.25 -2.60
N ILE A 139 -16.81 21.75 -2.78
CA ILE A 139 -17.67 21.42 -3.93
C ILE A 139 -17.31 22.19 -5.21
N LYS A 140 -16.34 23.11 -5.14
CA LYS A 140 -15.83 23.90 -6.28
C LYS A 140 -14.30 23.83 -6.31
N LEU A 141 -13.74 23.88 -7.52
CA LEU A 141 -12.30 23.94 -7.70
C LEU A 141 -11.75 25.29 -7.25
N THR A 142 -10.69 25.26 -6.44
CA THR A 142 -9.91 26.44 -6.03
C THR A 142 -8.81 26.79 -7.03
N VAL A 143 -8.68 26.00 -8.09
CA VAL A 143 -7.65 26.10 -9.13
C VAL A 143 -8.29 25.88 -10.50
N SER A 144 -7.55 26.10 -11.59
CA SER A 144 -8.08 25.82 -12.93
C SER A 144 -8.42 24.33 -13.10
N ARG A 145 -9.46 24.02 -13.87
CA ARG A 145 -9.83 22.62 -14.21
C ARG A 145 -8.66 21.85 -14.80
N LYS A 146 -7.87 22.50 -15.66
CA LYS A 146 -6.68 21.92 -16.30
C LYS A 146 -5.61 21.53 -15.27
N ASP A 147 -5.28 22.44 -14.36
CA ASP A 147 -4.28 22.18 -13.33
C ASP A 147 -4.77 21.10 -12.35
N TYR A 148 -6.05 21.18 -11.95
CA TYR A 148 -6.66 20.14 -11.13
C TYR A 148 -6.48 18.77 -11.74
N LEU A 149 -6.94 18.55 -12.98
CA LEU A 149 -6.88 17.23 -13.62
C LEU A 149 -5.42 16.74 -13.80
N LYS A 150 -4.49 17.63 -14.12
CA LYS A 150 -3.06 17.30 -14.22
C LYS A 150 -2.51 16.78 -12.88
N TYR A 151 -2.61 17.58 -11.83
CA TYR A 151 -1.99 17.26 -10.54
C TYR A 151 -2.75 16.16 -9.79
N ALA A 152 -4.08 16.10 -9.93
CA ALA A 152 -4.90 15.03 -9.37
C ALA A 152 -4.56 13.66 -10.01
N ARG A 153 -4.32 13.61 -11.33
CA ARG A 153 -3.85 12.38 -11.99
C ARG A 153 -2.47 11.96 -11.49
N LEU A 154 -1.51 12.89 -11.41
CA LEU A 154 -0.17 12.58 -10.89
C LEU A 154 -0.24 12.06 -9.45
N THR A 155 -1.09 12.66 -8.62
CA THR A 155 -1.37 12.20 -7.25
C THR A 155 -1.93 10.77 -7.25
N ASP A 156 -2.90 10.46 -8.11
CA ASP A 156 -3.47 9.11 -8.25
C ASP A 156 -2.43 8.07 -8.71
N LEU A 157 -1.49 8.44 -9.59
CA LEU A 157 -0.40 7.55 -10.01
C LEU A 157 0.53 7.19 -8.85
N ILE A 158 0.92 8.18 -8.03
CA ILE A 158 1.76 7.95 -6.84
C ILE A 158 0.99 7.13 -5.80
N TYR A 159 -0.27 7.45 -5.56
CA TYR A 159 -1.16 6.69 -4.69
C TYR A 159 -1.25 5.21 -5.08
N LYS A 160 -1.47 4.92 -6.36
CA LYS A 160 -1.46 3.56 -6.91
C LYS A 160 -0.13 2.85 -6.69
N ARG A 161 1.01 3.54 -6.80
CA ARG A 161 2.34 2.98 -6.51
C ARG A 161 2.49 2.68 -5.02
N ALA A 162 2.04 3.58 -4.14
CA ALA A 162 2.05 3.40 -2.69
C ALA A 162 1.21 2.18 -2.27
N LEU A 163 -0.01 2.04 -2.80
CA LEU A 163 -0.86 0.88 -2.55
C LEU A 163 -0.21 -0.43 -3.03
N ARG A 164 0.34 -0.45 -4.25
CA ARG A 164 1.03 -1.65 -4.77
C ARG A 164 2.23 -2.01 -3.92
N TRP A 165 3.04 -1.03 -3.52
CA TRP A 165 4.18 -1.27 -2.64
C TRP A 165 3.72 -1.86 -1.30
N LYS A 166 2.70 -1.30 -0.65
CA LYS A 166 2.13 -1.86 0.57
C LYS A 166 1.55 -3.26 0.41
N LEU A 167 0.93 -3.56 -0.74
CA LEU A 167 0.43 -4.92 -1.03
C LEU A 167 1.58 -5.93 -1.17
N LEU A 168 2.69 -5.51 -1.76
CA LEU A 168 3.86 -6.35 -2.06
C LEU A 168 4.95 -6.37 -0.97
N GLU A 169 4.89 -5.48 0.03
CA GLU A 169 5.93 -5.29 1.06
C GLU A 169 6.45 -6.60 1.64
N ASP A 170 5.56 -7.47 2.15
CA ASP A 170 5.92 -8.78 2.72
C ASP A 170 6.69 -9.66 1.72
N GLN A 171 6.32 -9.63 0.44
CA GLN A 171 6.98 -10.41 -0.61
C GLN A 171 8.35 -9.82 -0.96
N LEU A 172 8.48 -8.49 -0.93
CA LEU A 172 9.74 -7.81 -1.18
C LEU A 172 10.75 -8.10 -0.06
N GLU A 173 10.30 -8.18 1.19
CA GLU A 173 11.14 -8.59 2.33
C GLU A 173 11.60 -10.04 2.19
N ASP A 174 10.69 -10.96 1.86
CA ASP A 174 11.02 -12.37 1.60
C ASP A 174 12.06 -12.51 0.47
N MET A 175 11.89 -11.76 -0.62
CA MET A 175 12.81 -11.76 -1.76
C MET A 175 14.18 -11.17 -1.40
N ALA A 176 14.20 -10.09 -0.60
CA ALA A 176 15.44 -9.48 -0.12
C ALA A 176 16.20 -10.43 0.82
N ALA A 177 15.49 -11.10 1.74
CA ALA A 177 16.07 -12.10 2.65
C ALA A 177 16.63 -13.31 1.90
N ALA A 178 15.98 -13.71 0.80
CA ALA A 178 16.41 -14.82 -0.05
C ALA A 178 17.63 -14.50 -0.94
N LYS A 179 18.13 -13.25 -0.97
CA LYS A 179 19.23 -12.80 -1.86
C LYS A 179 19.01 -13.16 -3.34
N ILE A 180 17.78 -13.03 -3.85
CA ILE A 180 17.45 -13.34 -5.25
C ILE A 180 17.83 -12.17 -6.20
N TRP A 181 18.82 -11.35 -5.83
CA TRP A 181 19.24 -10.15 -6.57
C TRP A 181 20.77 -10.08 -6.70
#